data_AF-A0A7K2WSF6-F1
#
_entry.id   AF-A0A7K2WSF6-F1
#
_cell.length_a   1.000
_cell.length_b   1.000
_cell.length_c   1.000
_cell.angle_alpha   90.00
_cell.angle_beta   90.00
_cell.angle_gamma   90.00
#
_symmetry.space_group_name_H-M   'P 1'
#
loop_
_entity.id
_entity.type
_entity.pdbx_description
1 polymer ?
#
loop_
_entity_poly.entity_id
_entity_poly.type
_entity_poly.pdbx_seq_one_letter_code
_entity_poly.pdbx_strand_id
1 'polypeptide(L)'
;MDATKPIVLVVSGRLGPGDVPRLCDELVARLRGSGVTEAVCDVRGLERPDLVAVNALARLQLTARRRAVRLRVRGAGRELRLLLDLVGLAELVGYADPDDDP
;
A
#
# COMPACT_ATOMS: atom_id res chain seq x y z
N MET A 1 -11.76 -22.41 -6.07
CA MET A 1 -10.58 -21.60 -5.71
C MET A 1 -10.81 -21.15 -4.29
N ASP A 2 -9.99 -21.60 -3.35
CA ASP A 2 -10.10 -21.15 -1.97
C ASP A 2 -9.84 -19.64 -1.96
N ALA A 3 -10.83 -18.84 -1.57
CA ALA A 3 -10.69 -17.40 -1.52
C ALA A 3 -9.82 -17.06 -0.31
N THR A 4 -8.51 -17.28 -0.43
CA THR A 4 -7.55 -16.86 0.59
C THR A 4 -7.74 -15.36 0.79
N LYS A 5 -8.26 -14.99 1.96
CA LYS A 5 -8.55 -13.62 2.31
C LYS A 5 -7.28 -12.79 2.10
N PRO A 6 -7.33 -11.69 1.32
CA PRO A 6 -6.14 -10.92 1.02
C PRO A 6 -5.54 -10.37 2.31
N ILE A 7 -4.21 -10.38 2.40
CA ILE A 7 -3.52 -9.71 3.50
C ILE A 7 -3.75 -8.21 3.35
N VAL A 8 -4.43 -7.59 4.32
CA VAL A 8 -4.70 -6.15 4.34
C VAL A 8 -3.84 -5.45 5.39
N LEU A 9 -2.90 -4.62 4.94
CA LEU A 9 -2.16 -3.69 5.78
C LEU A 9 -2.91 -2.35 5.81
N VAL A 10 -3.29 -1.87 7.00
CA VAL A 10 -3.98 -0.58 7.15
C VAL A 10 -2.98 0.48 7.54
N VAL A 11 -2.94 1.57 6.79
CA VAL A 11 -2.10 2.74 7.04
C VAL A 11 -3.04 3.91 7.33
N SER A 12 -2.91 4.48 8.52
CA SER A 12 -3.84 5.49 9.03
C SER A 12 -3.15 6.51 9.93
N GLY A 13 -3.82 7.64 10.16
CA GLY A 13 -3.29 8.75 10.93
C GLY A 13 -2.22 9.54 10.19
N ARG A 14 -1.35 10.21 10.97
CA ARG A 14 -0.16 10.90 10.49
C ARG A 14 1.05 9.98 10.61
N LEU A 15 1.81 9.86 9.53
CA LEU A 15 3.04 9.07 9.51
C LEU A 15 4.25 9.93 9.84
N GLY A 16 5.17 9.36 10.63
CA GLY A 16 6.52 9.84 10.84
C GLY A 16 7.57 8.91 10.20
N PRO A 17 8.83 9.34 10.10
CA PRO A 17 9.91 8.54 9.50
C PRO A 17 10.11 7.15 10.14
N GLY A 18 9.82 7.03 11.44
CA GLY A 18 9.91 5.77 12.19
C GLY A 18 8.83 4.74 11.82
N ASP A 19 7.72 5.16 11.23
CA ASP A 19 6.63 4.26 10.87
C ASP A 19 6.96 3.44 9.61
N VAL A 20 7.79 3.99 8.71
CA VAL A 20 8.18 3.34 7.45
C VAL A 20 8.85 1.96 7.67
N PRO A 21 9.92 1.83 8.48
CA PRO A 21 10.50 0.52 8.76
C PRO A 21 9.51 -0.40 9.49
N ARG A 22 8.75 0.13 10.47
CA ARG A 22 7.74 -0.65 11.22
C ARG A 22 6.69 -1.27 10.30
N LEU A 23 6.15 -0.50 9.36
CA LEU A 23 5.16 -0.96 8.38
C LEU A 23 5.75 -2.02 7.42
N CYS A 24 7.01 -1.85 7.02
CA CYS A 24 7.70 -2.85 6.21
C CYS A 24 7.85 -4.17 6.98
N ASP A 25 8.30 -4.11 8.23
CA ASP A 25 8.47 -5.30 9.08
C ASP A 25 7.13 -6.01 9.33
N GLU A 26 6.07 -5.24 9.56
CA GLU A 26 4.71 -5.76 9.69
C GLU A 26 4.24 -6.48 8.42
N LEU A 27 4.45 -5.87 7.25
CA LEU A 27 4.15 -6.52 5.98
C LEU A 27 4.94 -7.82 5.81
N VAL A 28 6.25 -7.80 6.11
CA VAL A 28 7.08 -9.01 6.06
C VAL A 28 6.56 -10.10 6.98
N ALA A 29 6.20 -9.76 8.21
CA ALA A 29 5.68 -10.71 9.18
C ALA A 29 4.38 -11.35 8.68
N ARG A 30 3.46 -10.56 8.10
CA ARG A 30 2.20 -11.06 7.55
C ARG A 30 2.39 -11.94 6.30
N LEU A 31 3.34 -11.60 5.44
CA LEU A 31 3.60 -12.37 4.21
C LEU A 31 4.29 -13.73 4.47
N ARG A 32 5.05 -13.86 5.56
CA ARG A 32 5.78 -15.10 5.88
C ARG A 32 4.81 -16.28 6.05
N GLY A 33 5.05 -17.36 5.29
CA GLY A 33 4.26 -18.60 5.37
C GLY A 33 2.84 -18.50 4.81
N SER A 34 2.43 -17.34 4.28
CA SER A 34 1.05 -17.10 3.82
C SER A 34 0.72 -17.72 2.46
N GLY A 35 1.73 -17.95 1.60
CA GLY A 35 1.52 -18.44 0.24
C GLY A 35 0.79 -17.46 -0.71
N VAL A 36 0.48 -16.24 -0.26
CA VAL A 36 -0.25 -15.26 -1.08
C VAL A 36 0.65 -14.64 -2.13
N THR A 37 0.06 -14.30 -3.28
CA THR A 37 0.72 -13.54 -4.36
C THR A 37 0.23 -12.10 -4.45
N GLU A 38 -0.81 -11.73 -3.70
CA GLU A 38 -1.37 -10.38 -3.64
C GLU A 38 -1.63 -9.94 -2.19
N ALA A 39 -1.43 -8.64 -1.94
CA ALA A 39 -1.72 -7.96 -0.68
C ALA A 39 -2.33 -6.57 -0.95
N VAL A 40 -3.09 -6.04 0.01
CA VAL A 40 -3.73 -4.73 -0.08
C VAL A 40 -3.17 -3.80 0.99
N CYS A 41 -2.80 -2.58 0.61
CA CYS A 41 -2.48 -1.48 1.50
C CYS A 41 -3.67 -0.51 1.53
N ASP A 42 -4.46 -0.52 2.61
CA ASP A 42 -5.59 0.39 2.80
C ASP A 42 -5.12 1.72 3.41
N VAL A 43 -5.30 2.81 2.67
CA VAL A 43 -4.84 4.15 3.07
C VAL A 43 -5.99 5.11 3.37
N ARG A 44 -7.24 4.62 3.47
CA ARG A 44 -8.42 5.47 3.71
C ARG A 44 -8.36 6.25 5.01
N GLY A 45 -7.57 5.79 5.98
CA GLY A 45 -7.39 6.43 7.28
C GLY A 45 -6.27 7.47 7.34
N LEU A 46 -5.58 7.77 6.23
CA LEU A 46 -4.54 8.82 6.23
C LEU A 46 -5.18 10.20 6.38
N GLU A 47 -4.75 10.96 7.39
CA GLU A 47 -5.31 12.29 7.68
C GLU A 47 -4.83 13.37 6.71
N ARG A 48 -3.51 13.37 6.42
CA ARG A 48 -2.91 14.31 5.47
C ARG A 48 -1.73 13.62 4.77
N PRO A 49 -1.85 13.28 3.49
CA PRO A 49 -0.76 12.64 2.76
C PRO A 49 0.38 13.63 2.54
N ASP A 50 1.59 13.19 2.83
CA ASP A 50 2.84 13.93 2.65
C ASP A 50 3.91 13.01 2.04
N LEU A 51 5.14 13.50 1.94
CA LEU A 51 6.25 12.71 1.40
C LEU A 51 6.66 11.53 2.30
N VAL A 52 6.28 11.54 3.59
CA VAL A 52 6.49 10.38 4.47
C VAL A 52 5.52 9.28 4.08
N ALA A 53 4.25 9.60 3.82
CA ALA A 53 3.27 8.65 3.31
C ALA A 53 3.67 8.07 1.94
N VAL A 54 4.14 8.93 1.02
CA VAL A 54 4.66 8.50 -0.28
C VAL A 54 5.85 7.55 -0.13
N ASN A 55 6.83 7.90 0.72
CA ASN A 55 7.98 7.04 1.01
C ASN A 55 7.55 5.69 1.62
N ALA A 56 6.57 5.71 2.53
CA ALA A 56 6.01 4.48 3.11
C ALA A 56 5.43 3.56 2.03
N LEU A 57 4.61 4.09 1.12
CA LEU A 57 4.02 3.31 0.02
C LEU A 57 5.08 2.75 -0.93
N ALA A 58 6.06 3.57 -1.31
CA ALA A 58 7.17 3.12 -2.16
C ALA A 58 7.96 1.98 -1.51
N ARG A 59 8.26 2.09 -0.21
CA ARG A 59 8.97 1.06 0.57
C ARG A 59 8.15 -0.21 0.74
N LEU A 60 6.85 -0.09 0.97
CA LEU A 60 5.94 -1.23 1.05
C LEU A 60 5.86 -1.97 -0.29
N GLN A 61 5.71 -1.24 -1.40
CA GLN A 61 5.70 -1.85 -2.74
C GLN A 61 7.00 -2.61 -3.02
N LEU A 62 8.15 -1.99 -2.73
CA LEU A 62 9.45 -2.61 -2.90
C LEU A 62 9.59 -3.86 -2.02
N THR A 63 9.10 -3.80 -0.78
CA THR A 63 9.13 -4.92 0.19
C THR A 63 8.30 -6.11 -0.29
N ALA A 64 7.11 -5.86 -0.83
CA ALA A 64 6.24 -6.86 -1.43
C ALA A 64 6.85 -7.45 -2.71
N ARG A 65 7.33 -6.60 -3.63
CA ARG A 65 7.94 -7.01 -4.90
C ARG A 65 9.17 -7.90 -4.69
N ARG A 66 10.01 -7.60 -3.70
CA ARG A 66 11.16 -8.45 -3.32
C ARG A 66 10.76 -9.85 -2.85
N ARG A 67 9.49 -10.06 -2.55
CA ARG A 67 8.89 -11.35 -2.13
C ARG A 67 7.95 -11.93 -3.18
N ALA A 68 7.99 -11.41 -4.41
CA ALA A 68 7.09 -11.80 -5.49
C ALA A 68 5.59 -11.61 -5.16
N VAL A 69 5.27 -10.66 -4.28
CA VAL A 69 3.89 -10.29 -3.93
C VAL A 69 3.54 -8.96 -4.60
N ARG A 70 2.38 -8.91 -5.26
CA ARG A 70 1.79 -7.67 -5.78
C ARG A 70 1.07 -6.95 -4.64
N LEU A 71 1.49 -5.71 -4.36
CA LEU A 71 0.79 -4.86 -3.40
C LEU A 71 -0.10 -3.87 -4.17
N ARG A 72 -1.39 -3.84 -3.83
CA ARG A 72 -2.35 -2.86 -4.36
C ARG A 72 -2.68 -1.82 -3.28
N VAL A 73 -2.68 -0.54 -3.63
CA VAL A 73 -3.11 0.51 -2.70
C VAL A 73 -4.62 0.74 -2.86
N ARG A 74 -5.35 0.76 -1.75
CA ARG A 74 -6.80 0.94 -1.73
C ARG A 74 -7.18 2.22 -1.01
N GLY A 75 -8.04 3.01 -1.66
CA GLY A 75 -8.64 4.20 -1.09
C GLY A 75 -7.70 5.39 -0.97
N ALA A 76 -6.73 5.51 -1.88
CA ALA A 76 -5.94 6.73 -2.00
C ALA A 76 -6.85 7.88 -2.46
N GLY A 77 -6.95 8.93 -1.65
CA GLY A 77 -7.65 10.17 -2.00
C GLY A 77 -6.92 10.98 -3.06
N ARG A 78 -7.57 12.03 -3.58
CA ARG A 78 -7.03 12.89 -4.65
C ARG A 78 -5.67 13.49 -4.31
N GLU A 79 -5.48 14.00 -3.09
CA GLU A 79 -4.21 14.64 -2.67
C GLU A 79 -3.04 13.65 -2.71
N LEU A 80 -3.24 12.42 -2.23
CA LEU A 80 -2.23 11.38 -2.28
C LEU A 80 -1.90 10.96 -3.72
N ARG A 81 -2.91 10.83 -4.59
CA ARG A 81 -2.70 10.54 -6.02
C ARG A 81 -1.87 11.65 -6.69
N LEU A 82 -2.21 12.91 -6.45
CA LEU A 82 -1.44 14.05 -6.99
C LEU A 82 0.01 14.05 -6.51
N LEU A 83 0.26 13.73 -5.25
CA LEU A 83 1.64 13.62 -4.73
C LEU A 83 2.38 12.46 -5.39
N LEU A 84 1.73 11.31 -5.58
CA LEU A 84 2.32 10.17 -6.26
C LEU A 84 2.61 10.48 -7.73
N ASP A 85 1.70 11.15 -8.44
CA ASP A 85 1.91 11.61 -9.81
C ASP A 85 3.10 12.58 -9.88
N LEU A 86 3.16 13.55 -8.96
CA LEU A 86 4.23 14.55 -8.87
C LEU A 86 5.62 13.91 -8.71
N VAL A 87 5.72 12.80 -7.96
CA VAL A 87 6.99 12.11 -7.73
C VAL A 87 7.23 10.92 -8.69
N GLY A 88 6.38 10.73 -9.70
CA GLY A 88 6.51 9.65 -10.68
C GLY A 88 6.18 8.25 -10.14
N LEU A 89 5.31 8.16 -9.14
CA LEU A 89 4.86 6.92 -8.48
C LEU A 89 3.35 6.64 -8.65
N ALA A 90 2.71 7.26 -9.65
CA ALA A 90 1.29 7.08 -9.99
C ALA A 90 0.85 5.61 -10.05
N GLU A 91 1.67 4.78 -10.70
CA GLU A 91 1.44 3.34 -10.91
C GLU A 91 1.32 2.54 -9.60
N LEU A 92 1.71 3.10 -8.44
CA LEU A 92 1.53 2.45 -7.14
C LEU A 92 0.06 2.32 -6.73
N VAL A 93 -0.79 3.25 -7.17
CA VAL A 93 -2.19 3.26 -6.74
C VAL A 93 -3.03 2.32 -7.60
N GLY A 94 -2.67 2.14 -8.87
CA GLY A 94 -3.59 1.65 -9.88
C GLY A 94 -4.77 2.63 -9.98
N TYR A 95 -5.01 3.21 -11.15
CA TYR A 95 -6.29 3.85 -11.37
C TYR A 95 -7.31 2.72 -11.52
N ALA A 96 -8.02 2.37 -10.44
CA ALA A 96 -9.25 1.61 -10.60
C ALA A 96 -10.18 2.50 -11.43
N ASP A 97 -10.58 2.01 -12.59
CA ASP A 97 -11.69 2.63 -13.31
C ASP A 97 -12.90 2.63 -12.39
N PRO A 98 -13.75 3.67 -12.42
CA PRO A 98 -14.92 3.79 -11.55
C PRO A 98 -15.93 2.65 -11.70
N ASP A 99 -15.76 1.78 -12.71
CA ASP A 99 -16.63 0.63 -13.00
C ASP A 99 -16.12 -0.70 -12.41
N ASP A 100 -15.02 -0.71 -11.65
CA ASP A 100 -14.43 -1.92 -11.04
C ASP A 100 -14.94 -2.14 -9.59
N ASP A 101 -16.27 -2.00 -9.39
CA ASP A 101 -16.99 -2.48 -8.20
C ASP A 101 -17.71 -3.80 -8.57
N PRO A 102 -17.56 -4.90 -7.81
CA PRO A 102 -18.13 -6.21 -8.13
C PRO A 102 -19.66 -6.27 -8.05
#